data_AF-A0AA46V5C8-F1
#
_entry.id   AF-A0AA46V5C8-F1
#
_cell.length_a   1.000
_cell.length_b   1.000
_cell.length_c   1.000
_cell.angle_alpha   90.00
_cell.angle_beta   90.00
_cell.angle_gamma   90.00
#
_symmetry.space_group_name_H-M   'P 1'
#
loop_
_entity.id
_entity.type
_entity.pdbx_description
1 polymer ?
#
loop_
_entity_poly.entity_id
_entity_poly.type
_entity_poly.pdbx_seq_one_letter_code
_entity_poly.pdbx_strand_id
1 'polypeptide(L)'
;MTGQDQNSVYIDTTKPHPARIYDWFLGGKDNYPVDEEMARQLLTLDARGRDMARTNRAFMHRSTRWLAGPGGMRQYLDIGTGIPTEPNLHQLAQQTAPDSRIVYTDNDPIVLRHAEALLRSTPEGVTEYLQADAREPRSIIEQAAKVLDFSQPVALSLNALLHFVSDEDGAYELVRDLMAPLAPGSHLALSHVASDFDPEGAEKARQLYAQRGLTLAPRTREQFSRFFDGLELVEPGVSLAAEWRPELGERVEVTGDDPIPGWVAVARKP
;
A
#
# COMPACT_ATOMS: atom_id res chain seq x y z
N MET A 1 33.95 2.79 -28.75
CA MET A 1 32.89 3.64 -28.15
C MET A 1 31.83 2.72 -27.59
N THR A 2 32.02 2.26 -26.36
CA THR A 2 31.05 1.45 -25.62
C THR A 2 30.08 2.42 -24.96
N GLY A 3 28.83 2.44 -25.45
CA GLY A 3 27.75 3.18 -24.81
C GLY A 3 27.63 2.72 -23.37
N GLN A 4 27.79 3.65 -22.43
CA GLN A 4 27.36 3.43 -21.06
C GLN A 4 25.84 3.30 -21.10
N ASP A 5 25.30 2.13 -20.73
CA ASP A 5 23.90 1.98 -20.36
C ASP A 5 23.62 2.93 -19.19
N GLN A 6 23.05 4.10 -19.48
CA GLN A 6 22.73 5.12 -18.48
C GLN A 6 21.46 4.79 -17.66
N ASN A 7 20.90 3.58 -17.80
CA ASN A 7 19.61 3.19 -17.22
C ASN A 7 19.64 1.90 -16.39
N SER A 8 20.79 1.36 -15.98
CA SER A 8 20.78 0.22 -15.06
C SER A 8 20.40 0.69 -13.64
N VAL A 9 19.11 0.65 -13.32
CA VAL A 9 18.62 0.89 -11.96
C VAL A 9 19.23 -0.20 -11.06
N TYR A 10 20.10 0.21 -10.14
CA TYR A 10 20.80 -0.71 -9.25
C TYR A 10 19.84 -1.24 -8.19
N ILE A 11 19.70 -2.57 -8.14
CA ILE A 11 18.94 -3.28 -7.11
C ILE A 11 19.95 -3.80 -6.08
N ASP A 12 19.97 -3.23 -4.87
CA ASP A 12 20.76 -3.76 -3.76
C ASP A 12 20.11 -5.06 -3.27
N THR A 13 20.74 -6.19 -3.58
CA THR A 13 20.28 -7.54 -3.18
C THR A 13 20.93 -8.02 -1.88
N THR A 14 21.76 -7.17 -1.25
CA THR A 14 22.45 -7.48 0.01
C THR A 14 21.68 -6.99 1.24
N LYS A 15 20.64 -6.18 1.03
CA LYS A 15 19.76 -5.66 2.07
C LYS A 15 18.31 -6.06 1.80
N PRO A 16 17.56 -6.42 2.84
CA PRO A 16 16.15 -6.72 2.67
C PRO A 16 15.36 -5.45 2.29
N HIS A 17 14.30 -5.61 1.51
CA HIS A 17 13.40 -4.52 1.15
C HIS A 17 11.94 -4.88 1.46
N PRO A 18 11.14 -3.98 2.08
CA PRO A 18 9.75 -4.27 2.44
C PRO A 18 8.88 -4.85 1.32
N ALA A 19 8.97 -4.31 0.11
CA ALA A 19 8.19 -4.78 -1.05
C ALA A 19 8.49 -6.24 -1.39
N ARG A 20 9.75 -6.66 -1.25
CA ARG A 20 10.24 -8.01 -1.58
C ARG A 20 9.90 -9.02 -0.49
N ILE A 21 9.99 -8.60 0.78
CA ILE A 21 9.50 -9.39 1.92
C ILE A 21 7.99 -9.65 1.77
N TYR A 22 7.23 -8.62 1.40
CA TYR A 22 5.79 -8.72 1.20
C TYR A 22 5.44 -9.64 0.01
N ASP A 23 6.17 -9.54 -1.11
CA ASP A 23 6.06 -10.46 -2.24
C ASP A 23 6.29 -11.92 -1.81
N TRP A 24 7.33 -12.18 -1.01
CA TRP A 24 7.59 -13.52 -0.48
C TRP A 24 6.46 -14.03 0.43
N PHE A 25 5.87 -13.16 1.27
CA PHE A 25 4.69 -13.55 2.08
C PHE A 25 3.48 -13.93 1.23
N LEU A 26 3.33 -13.33 0.05
CA LEU A 26 2.30 -13.67 -0.92
C LEU A 26 2.65 -14.90 -1.77
N GLY A 27 3.84 -15.49 -1.60
CA GLY A 27 4.32 -16.60 -2.41
C GLY A 27 4.83 -16.19 -3.79
N GLY A 28 5.14 -14.91 -3.97
CA GLY A 28 5.82 -14.38 -5.14
C GLY A 28 7.29 -14.80 -5.20
N LYS A 29 7.95 -14.42 -6.30
CA LYS A 29 9.30 -14.86 -6.67
C LYS A 29 10.27 -13.71 -6.86
N ASP A 30 9.81 -12.47 -6.72
CA ASP A 30 10.59 -11.27 -7.01
C ASP A 30 11.22 -10.76 -5.70
N ASN A 31 11.98 -11.66 -5.08
CA ASN A 31 12.64 -11.48 -3.79
C ASN A 31 14.00 -12.19 -3.79
N TYR A 32 14.88 -11.79 -2.87
CA TYR A 32 16.24 -12.30 -2.74
C TYR A 32 16.43 -13.05 -1.42
N PRO A 33 17.50 -13.86 -1.26
CA PRO A 33 17.72 -14.63 -0.04
C PRO A 33 17.69 -13.81 1.27
N VAL A 34 18.12 -12.54 1.24
CA VAL A 34 18.07 -11.63 2.39
C VAL A 34 16.64 -11.24 2.78
N ASP A 35 15.74 -11.14 1.80
CA ASP A 35 14.31 -10.89 2.01
C ASP A 35 13.65 -12.13 2.62
N GLU A 36 13.96 -13.32 2.08
CA GLU A 36 13.45 -14.59 2.59
C GLU A 36 13.89 -14.84 4.04
N GLU A 37 15.16 -14.55 4.35
CA GLU A 37 15.72 -14.71 5.69
C GLU A 37 14.96 -13.82 6.68
N MET A 38 14.78 -12.54 6.32
CA MET A 38 14.02 -11.59 7.15
C MET A 38 12.55 -12.03 7.31
N ALA A 39 11.91 -12.49 6.23
CA ALA A 39 10.54 -12.99 6.28
C ALA A 39 10.39 -14.20 7.20
N ARG A 40 11.33 -15.16 7.14
CA ARG A 40 11.34 -16.34 8.02
C ARG A 40 11.55 -15.95 9.48
N GLN A 41 12.40 -14.97 9.77
CA GLN A 41 12.59 -14.43 11.12
C GLN A 41 11.33 -13.74 11.63
N LEU A 42 10.63 -12.97 10.78
CA LEU A 42 9.34 -12.37 11.16
C LEU A 42 8.29 -13.43 11.48
N LEU A 43 8.27 -14.56 10.76
CA LEU A 43 7.34 -15.67 11.05
C LEU A 43 7.63 -16.41 12.35
N THR A 44 8.83 -16.28 12.94
CA THR A 44 9.08 -16.81 14.30
C THR A 44 8.54 -15.88 15.39
N LEU A 45 8.33 -14.60 15.06
CA LEU A 45 7.72 -13.61 15.94
C LEU A 45 6.19 -13.67 15.85
N ASP A 46 5.65 -13.69 14.63
CA ASP A 46 4.23 -13.87 14.37
C ASP A 46 4.00 -14.79 13.16
N ALA A 47 3.52 -16.00 13.43
CA ALA A 47 3.24 -17.00 12.41
C ALA A 47 2.16 -16.57 11.40
N ARG A 48 1.37 -15.54 11.72
CA ARG A 48 0.30 -14.99 10.88
C ARG A 48 0.81 -14.08 9.77
N GLY A 49 2.12 -13.82 9.63
CA GLY A 49 2.65 -12.87 8.65
C GLY A 49 2.17 -13.08 7.20
N ARG A 50 2.01 -14.34 6.76
CA ARG A 50 1.42 -14.66 5.45
C ARG A 50 -0.08 -14.32 5.37
N ASP A 51 -0.82 -14.58 6.44
CA ASP A 51 -2.25 -14.29 6.52
C ASP A 51 -2.50 -12.78 6.55
N MET A 52 -1.62 -12.02 7.20
CA MET A 52 -1.61 -10.57 7.17
C MET A 52 -1.42 -10.03 5.74
N ALA A 53 -0.44 -10.55 5.00
CA ALA A 53 -0.24 -10.14 3.60
C ALA A 53 -1.44 -10.49 2.71
N ARG A 54 -1.98 -11.71 2.84
CA ARG A 54 -3.14 -12.16 2.04
C ARG A 54 -4.41 -11.34 2.35
N THR A 55 -4.71 -11.12 3.63
CA THR A 55 -5.88 -10.31 4.05
C THR A 55 -5.73 -8.85 3.66
N ASN A 56 -4.53 -8.28 3.74
CA ASN A 56 -4.23 -6.93 3.24
C ASN A 56 -4.44 -6.81 1.72
N ARG A 57 -3.94 -7.78 0.94
CA ARG A 57 -4.17 -7.81 -0.52
C ARG A 57 -5.66 -7.88 -0.85
N ALA A 58 -6.40 -8.73 -0.13
CA ALA A 58 -7.84 -8.83 -0.30
C ALA A 58 -8.56 -7.53 0.10
N PHE A 59 -8.12 -6.84 1.15
CA PHE A 59 -8.64 -5.51 1.48
C PHE A 59 -8.43 -4.52 0.32
N MET A 60 -7.21 -4.43 -0.24
CA MET A 60 -6.93 -3.56 -1.40
C MET A 60 -7.88 -3.87 -2.56
N HIS A 61 -8.15 -5.16 -2.83
CA HIS A 61 -9.10 -5.53 -3.87
C HIS A 61 -10.53 -5.05 -3.57
N ARG A 62 -11.01 -5.26 -2.35
CA ARG A 62 -12.38 -4.89 -1.95
C ARG A 62 -12.56 -3.38 -1.88
N SER A 63 -11.58 -2.66 -1.32
CA SER A 63 -11.60 -1.20 -1.26
C SER A 63 -11.56 -0.59 -2.66
N THR A 64 -10.73 -1.12 -3.57
CA THR A 64 -10.70 -0.67 -4.97
C THR A 64 -12.03 -0.90 -5.68
N ARG A 65 -12.66 -2.08 -5.53
CA ARG A 65 -13.99 -2.34 -6.12
C ARG A 65 -15.05 -1.40 -5.56
N TRP A 66 -15.02 -1.16 -4.24
CA TRP A 66 -15.93 -0.20 -3.62
C TRP A 66 -15.72 1.21 -4.17
N LEU A 67 -14.46 1.67 -4.26
CA LEU A 67 -14.12 2.99 -4.76
C LEU A 67 -14.55 3.17 -6.22
N ALA A 68 -14.32 2.18 -7.08
CA ALA A 68 -14.67 2.25 -8.50
C ALA A 68 -16.20 2.20 -8.74
N GLY A 69 -16.91 1.38 -7.96
CA GLY A 69 -18.34 1.22 -8.03
C GLY A 69 -19.07 2.25 -7.15
N PRO A 70 -19.52 1.88 -5.93
CA PRO A 70 -20.25 2.79 -5.02
C PRO A 70 -19.58 4.15 -4.77
N GLY A 71 -18.25 4.19 -4.63
CA GLY A 71 -17.49 5.42 -4.42
C GLY A 71 -17.42 6.31 -5.65
N GLY A 72 -17.68 5.79 -6.85
CA GLY A 72 -17.69 6.56 -8.10
C GLY A 72 -16.33 7.10 -8.57
N MET A 73 -15.22 6.57 -8.03
CA MET A 73 -13.88 7.06 -8.33
C MET A 73 -13.43 6.67 -9.74
N ARG A 74 -12.76 7.61 -10.41
CA ARG A 74 -12.16 7.45 -11.75
C ARG A 74 -10.67 7.75 -11.78
N GLN A 75 -10.11 8.20 -10.66
CA GLN A 75 -8.72 8.60 -10.55
C GLN A 75 -8.13 8.01 -9.28
N TYR A 76 -6.94 7.42 -9.39
CA TYR A 76 -6.28 6.71 -8.30
C TYR A 76 -4.82 7.14 -8.21
N LEU A 77 -4.39 7.46 -7.00
CA LEU A 77 -2.98 7.66 -6.65
C LEU A 77 -2.61 6.60 -5.63
N ASP A 78 -1.81 5.61 -6.03
CA ASP A 78 -1.38 4.50 -5.18
C ASP A 78 0.09 4.69 -4.81
N ILE A 79 0.38 4.95 -3.53
CA ILE A 79 1.73 5.20 -3.03
C ILE A 79 2.17 4.01 -2.19
N GLY A 80 3.35 3.47 -2.50
CA GLY A 80 3.79 2.19 -1.96
C GLY A 80 3.15 1.01 -2.69
N THR A 81 3.11 1.08 -4.02
CA THR A 81 2.48 0.07 -4.90
C THR A 81 2.97 -1.35 -4.61
N GLY A 82 4.26 -1.48 -4.29
CA GLY A 82 4.94 -2.76 -4.15
C GLY A 82 5.04 -3.52 -5.47
N ILE A 83 5.48 -4.78 -5.38
CA ILE A 83 5.67 -5.64 -6.55
C ILE A 83 4.29 -6.00 -7.13
N PRO A 84 4.09 -5.86 -8.47
CA PRO A 84 2.81 -6.20 -9.10
C PRO A 84 2.38 -7.65 -8.81
N THR A 85 1.13 -7.83 -8.37
CA THR A 85 0.54 -9.15 -8.08
C THR A 85 -0.90 -9.17 -8.58
N GLU A 86 -1.24 -9.98 -9.57
CA GLU A 86 -2.59 -9.91 -10.14
C GLU A 86 -3.69 -10.42 -9.17
N PRO A 87 -4.89 -9.81 -9.20
CA PRO A 87 -5.22 -8.57 -9.91
C PRO A 87 -4.60 -7.33 -9.22
N ASN A 88 -4.10 -6.41 -10.04
CA ASN A 88 -3.60 -5.10 -9.64
C ASN A 88 -4.75 -4.07 -9.53
N LEU A 89 -4.51 -2.97 -8.82
CA LEU A 89 -5.50 -1.92 -8.58
C LEU A 89 -6.16 -1.41 -9.89
N HIS A 90 -5.37 -1.10 -10.92
CA HIS A 90 -5.91 -0.61 -12.20
C HIS A 90 -6.79 -1.65 -12.89
N GLN A 91 -6.44 -2.94 -12.82
CA GLN A 91 -7.26 -4.01 -13.42
C GLN A 91 -8.64 -4.04 -12.76
N LEU A 92 -8.72 -3.87 -11.45
CA LEU A 92 -10.00 -3.81 -10.72
C LEU A 92 -10.79 -2.53 -11.00
N ALA A 93 -10.11 -1.38 -11.00
CA ALA A 93 -10.74 -0.09 -11.29
C ALA A 93 -11.29 -0.05 -12.72
N GLN A 94 -10.47 -0.45 -13.71
CA GLN A 94 -10.81 -0.42 -15.13
C GLN A 94 -11.81 -1.51 -15.55
N GLN A 95 -11.91 -2.61 -14.80
CA GLN A 95 -13.03 -3.56 -14.95
C GLN A 95 -14.39 -2.90 -14.69
N THR A 96 -14.45 -1.93 -13.77
CA THR A 96 -15.69 -1.22 -13.42
C THR A 96 -15.89 0.04 -14.26
N ALA A 97 -14.81 0.78 -14.50
CA ALA A 97 -14.80 2.04 -15.24
C ALA A 97 -13.55 2.10 -16.14
N PRO A 98 -13.65 1.64 -17.41
CA PRO A 98 -12.51 1.47 -18.31
C PRO A 98 -11.67 2.74 -18.55
N ASP A 99 -12.25 3.91 -18.35
CA ASP A 99 -11.61 5.22 -18.48
C ASP A 99 -10.82 5.65 -17.22
N SER A 100 -10.75 4.79 -16.20
CA SER A 100 -10.03 5.10 -14.96
C SER A 100 -8.54 5.36 -15.19
N ARG A 101 -8.03 6.37 -14.49
CA ARG A 101 -6.63 6.81 -14.51
C ARG A 101 -5.95 6.45 -13.21
N ILE A 102 -4.79 5.82 -13.30
CA ILE A 102 -4.05 5.32 -12.14
C ILE A 102 -2.61 5.81 -12.24
N VAL A 103 -2.14 6.45 -11.18
CA VAL A 103 -0.71 6.71 -10.96
C VAL A 103 -0.25 5.83 -9.81
N TYR A 104 0.71 4.96 -10.11
CA TYR A 104 1.42 4.14 -9.15
C TYR A 104 2.71 4.82 -8.71
N THR A 105 3.09 4.64 -7.45
CA THR A 105 4.33 5.15 -6.90
C THR A 105 4.99 4.12 -5.99
N ASP A 106 6.30 3.93 -6.14
CA ASP A 106 7.15 3.15 -5.22
C ASP A 106 8.60 3.63 -5.32
N ASN A 107 9.40 3.44 -4.27
CA ASN A 107 10.81 3.84 -4.28
C ASN A 107 11.76 2.67 -4.63
N ASP A 108 11.32 1.42 -4.58
CA ASP A 108 12.15 0.26 -4.92
C ASP A 108 12.39 0.19 -6.45
N PRO A 109 13.66 0.25 -6.89
CA PRO A 109 14.08 -0.06 -8.25
C PRO A 109 13.45 -1.30 -8.88
N ILE A 110 13.22 -2.37 -8.10
CA ILE A 110 12.66 -3.61 -8.64
C ILE A 110 11.22 -3.39 -9.14
N VAL A 111 10.45 -2.56 -8.43
CA VAL A 111 9.05 -2.30 -8.75
C VAL A 111 8.94 -1.60 -10.10
N LEU A 112 9.78 -0.60 -10.38
CA LEU A 112 9.83 0.07 -11.69
C LEU A 112 10.03 -0.93 -12.83
N ARG A 113 10.96 -1.87 -12.68
CA ARG A 113 11.26 -2.87 -13.72
C ARG A 113 10.09 -3.81 -13.99
N HIS A 114 9.32 -4.17 -12.97
CA HIS A 114 8.11 -4.99 -13.14
C HIS A 114 6.92 -4.16 -13.63
N ALA A 115 6.83 -2.89 -13.21
CA ALA A 115 5.77 -1.96 -13.58
C ALA A 115 5.71 -1.77 -15.11
N GLU A 116 6.85 -1.53 -15.76
CA GLU A 116 6.95 -1.39 -17.22
C GLU A 116 6.39 -2.59 -17.98
N ALA A 117 6.52 -3.80 -17.43
CA ALA A 117 6.06 -5.02 -18.08
C ALA A 117 4.57 -5.32 -17.83
N LEU A 118 4.05 -4.96 -16.65
CA LEU A 118 2.80 -5.50 -16.09
C LEU A 118 1.67 -4.48 -15.92
N LEU A 119 1.96 -3.17 -15.90
CA LEU A 119 0.92 -2.13 -15.72
C LEU A 119 0.31 -1.72 -17.07
N ARG A 120 -0.36 -2.66 -17.73
CA ARG A 120 -1.03 -2.43 -19.01
C ARG A 120 -2.45 -1.93 -18.81
N SER A 121 -2.67 -0.65 -19.11
CA SER A 121 -4.00 -0.04 -19.10
C SER A 121 -4.94 -0.60 -20.17
N THR A 122 -6.24 -0.40 -19.97
CA THR A 122 -7.25 -0.36 -21.04
C THR A 122 -6.96 0.76 -22.05
N PRO A 123 -7.48 0.66 -23.30
CA PRO A 123 -7.36 1.72 -24.30
C PRO A 123 -7.98 3.06 -23.89
N GLU A 124 -9.03 3.04 -23.07
CA GLU A 124 -9.75 4.23 -22.59
C GLU A 124 -9.10 4.88 -21.36
N GLY A 125 -8.36 4.08 -20.58
CA GLY A 125 -7.77 4.49 -19.31
C GLY A 125 -6.31 4.91 -19.44
N VAL A 126 -5.69 5.18 -18.29
CA VAL A 126 -4.24 5.46 -18.19
C VAL A 126 -3.66 4.76 -16.98
N THR A 127 -2.48 4.16 -17.15
CA THR A 127 -1.62 3.71 -16.06
C THR A 127 -0.26 4.40 -16.22
N GLU A 128 0.21 5.04 -15.16
CA GLU A 128 1.54 5.65 -15.10
C GLU A 128 2.24 5.19 -13.83
N TYR A 129 3.57 5.08 -13.89
CA TYR A 129 4.38 4.72 -12.73
C TYR A 129 5.42 5.80 -12.44
N LEU A 130 5.51 6.19 -11.17
CA LEU A 130 6.47 7.15 -10.67
C LEU A 130 7.41 6.45 -9.68
N GLN A 131 8.71 6.46 -9.97
CA GLN A 131 9.68 6.07 -8.93
C GLN A 131 9.88 7.26 -7.98
N ALA A 132 9.28 7.21 -6.79
CA ALA A 132 9.39 8.29 -5.81
C ALA A 132 9.28 7.79 -4.37
N ASP A 133 9.91 8.51 -3.46
CA ASP A 133 9.83 8.25 -2.03
C ASP A 133 8.54 8.83 -1.45
N ALA A 134 7.78 8.01 -0.72
CA ALA A 134 6.56 8.45 -0.06
C ALA A 134 6.76 9.66 0.86
N ARG A 135 7.97 9.86 1.39
CA ARG A 135 8.34 10.99 2.27
C ARG A 135 8.51 12.30 1.52
N GLU A 136 8.38 12.31 0.19
CA GLU A 136 8.45 13.50 -0.65
C GLU A 136 7.08 13.83 -1.28
N PRO A 137 6.03 14.13 -0.48
CA PRO A 137 4.66 14.25 -0.96
C PRO A 137 4.49 15.33 -2.04
N ARG A 138 5.23 16.44 -1.94
CA ARG A 138 5.18 17.51 -2.96
C ARG A 138 5.62 17.02 -4.34
N SER A 139 6.72 16.27 -4.40
CA SER A 139 7.23 15.70 -5.65
C SER A 139 6.24 14.72 -6.26
N ILE A 140 5.64 13.85 -5.43
CA ILE A 140 4.60 12.90 -5.88
C ILE A 140 3.39 13.64 -6.45
N ILE A 141 2.86 14.63 -5.73
CA ILE A 141 1.70 15.42 -6.15
C ILE A 141 1.98 16.16 -7.46
N GLU A 142 3.12 16.83 -7.58
CA GLU A 142 3.51 17.55 -8.81
C GLU A 142 3.63 16.63 -10.03
N GLN A 143 4.16 15.42 -9.85
CA GLN A 143 4.30 14.46 -10.94
C GLN A 143 2.98 13.77 -11.28
N ALA A 144 2.19 13.38 -10.27
CA ALA A 144 0.89 12.75 -10.45
C ALA A 144 -0.11 13.69 -11.14
N ALA A 145 -0.02 15.01 -10.91
CA ALA A 145 -0.84 16.02 -11.57
C ALA A 145 -0.66 16.11 -13.10
N LYS A 146 0.39 15.46 -13.65
CA LYS A 146 0.57 15.34 -15.12
C LYS A 146 -0.41 14.34 -15.74
N VAL A 147 -0.97 13.43 -14.94
CA VAL A 147 -1.88 12.35 -15.37
C VAL A 147 -3.27 12.51 -14.76
N LEU A 148 -3.31 12.86 -13.47
CA LEU A 148 -4.52 13.04 -12.68
C LEU A 148 -4.95 14.51 -12.65
N ASP A 149 -6.25 14.74 -12.71
CA ASP A 149 -6.90 16.04 -12.54
C ASP A 149 -7.34 16.21 -11.08
N PHE A 150 -6.55 16.94 -10.28
CA PHE A 150 -6.84 17.20 -8.87
C PHE A 150 -7.98 18.20 -8.62
N SER A 151 -8.56 18.79 -9.67
CA SER A 151 -9.83 19.50 -9.54
C SER A 151 -11.03 18.55 -9.41
N GLN A 152 -10.84 17.27 -9.72
CA GLN A 152 -11.80 16.20 -9.56
C GLN A 152 -11.38 15.23 -8.43
N PRO A 153 -12.32 14.46 -7.85
CA PRO A 153 -11.99 13.49 -6.81
C PRO A 153 -10.93 12.46 -7.23
N VAL A 154 -10.04 12.14 -6.29
CA VAL A 154 -9.01 11.10 -6.41
C VAL A 154 -9.10 10.14 -5.23
N ALA A 155 -8.96 8.84 -5.49
CA ALA A 155 -8.72 7.84 -4.46
C ALA A 155 -7.21 7.72 -4.17
N LEU A 156 -6.78 8.21 -3.02
CA LEU A 156 -5.44 7.99 -2.48
C LEU A 156 -5.38 6.65 -1.74
N SER A 157 -4.46 5.80 -2.14
CA SER A 157 -4.19 4.50 -1.51
C SER A 157 -2.83 4.51 -0.83
N LEU A 158 -2.82 4.18 0.46
CA LEU A 158 -1.62 4.01 1.30
C LEU A 158 -1.66 2.62 1.94
N ASN A 159 -1.72 1.59 1.09
CA ASN A 159 -1.87 0.21 1.53
C ASN A 159 -0.52 -0.37 1.97
N ALA A 160 -0.44 -0.86 3.21
CA ALA A 160 0.75 -1.45 3.79
C ALA A 160 2.04 -0.61 3.66
N LEU A 161 1.90 0.71 3.77
CA LEU A 161 3.01 1.66 3.61
C LEU A 161 3.38 2.37 4.91
N LEU A 162 2.41 2.99 5.61
CA LEU A 162 2.72 3.97 6.65
C LEU A 162 3.38 3.39 7.91
N HIS A 163 3.39 2.07 8.07
CA HIS A 163 4.21 1.45 9.10
C HIS A 163 5.71 1.50 8.78
N PHE A 164 6.14 2.00 7.62
CA PHE A 164 7.54 2.31 7.31
C PHE A 164 7.87 3.79 7.51
N VAL A 165 6.94 4.60 8.01
CA VAL A 165 7.14 6.01 8.37
C VAL A 165 6.82 6.18 9.86
N SER A 166 7.80 6.62 10.64
CA SER A 166 7.62 6.81 12.09
C SER A 166 6.75 8.03 12.40
N ASP A 167 6.24 8.12 13.63
CA ASP A 167 5.52 9.32 14.07
C ASP A 167 6.48 10.53 14.13
N GLU A 168 7.74 10.29 14.50
CA GLU A 168 8.81 11.30 14.55
C GLU A 168 9.21 11.82 13.16
N ASP A 169 9.10 10.97 12.14
CA ASP A 169 9.32 11.35 10.72
C ASP A 169 8.06 12.00 10.09
N GLY A 170 7.01 12.25 10.88
CA GLY A 170 5.84 12.99 10.45
C GLY A 170 4.82 12.16 9.65
N ALA A 171 4.57 10.91 10.03
CA ALA A 171 3.59 10.07 9.33
C ALA A 171 2.19 10.71 9.20
N TYR A 172 1.71 11.43 10.22
CA TYR A 172 0.40 12.10 10.16
C TYR A 172 0.45 13.34 9.26
N GLU A 173 1.52 14.13 9.33
CA GLU A 173 1.81 15.28 8.46
C GLU A 173 1.81 14.82 6.99
N LEU A 174 2.47 13.69 6.71
CA LEU A 174 2.55 13.12 5.37
C LEU A 174 1.16 12.84 4.79
N VAL A 175 0.27 12.19 5.53
CA VAL A 175 -1.11 11.93 5.07
C VAL A 175 -1.87 13.23 4.83
N ARG A 176 -1.74 14.22 5.74
CA ARG A 176 -2.38 15.52 5.57
C ARG A 176 -1.89 16.23 4.31
N ASP A 177 -0.58 16.22 4.06
CA ASP A 177 0.05 16.88 2.91
C ASP A 177 -0.34 16.23 1.59
N LEU A 178 -0.49 14.89 1.55
CA LEU A 178 -0.99 14.16 0.38
C LEU A 178 -2.49 14.40 0.13
N MET A 179 -3.30 14.48 1.19
CA MET A 179 -4.74 14.70 1.08
C MET A 179 -5.11 16.17 0.81
N ALA A 180 -4.28 17.12 1.25
CA ALA A 180 -4.53 18.55 1.14
C ALA A 180 -4.90 19.03 -0.29
N PRO A 181 -4.14 18.70 -1.35
CA PRO A 181 -4.42 19.18 -2.71
C PRO A 181 -5.61 18.49 -3.41
N LEU A 182 -6.12 17.37 -2.87
CA LEU A 182 -7.17 16.59 -3.53
C LEU A 182 -8.54 17.25 -3.36
N ALA A 183 -9.42 17.20 -4.37
CA ALA A 183 -10.74 17.81 -4.31
C ALA A 183 -11.66 17.20 -3.21
N PRO A 184 -12.64 17.94 -2.66
CA PRO A 184 -13.76 17.37 -1.92
C PRO A 184 -14.37 16.15 -2.62
N GLY A 185 -14.74 15.13 -1.86
CA GLY A 185 -15.18 13.84 -2.40
C GLY A 185 -14.06 12.86 -2.79
N SER A 186 -12.79 13.27 -2.71
CA SER A 186 -11.64 12.36 -2.75
C SER A 186 -11.69 11.36 -1.59
N HIS A 187 -11.00 10.23 -1.73
CA HIS A 187 -11.00 9.19 -0.70
C HIS A 187 -9.57 8.83 -0.28
N LEU A 188 -9.41 8.42 0.97
CA LEU A 188 -8.22 7.77 1.50
C LEU A 188 -8.55 6.32 1.81
N ALA A 189 -7.85 5.36 1.19
CA ALA A 189 -7.83 3.96 1.58
C ALA A 189 -6.47 3.63 2.19
N LEU A 190 -6.45 3.09 3.41
CA LEU A 190 -5.21 2.89 4.17
C LEU A 190 -5.30 1.59 4.95
N SER A 191 -4.19 0.85 4.96
CA SER A 191 -4.01 -0.35 5.78
C SER A 191 -2.68 -0.32 6.53
N HIS A 192 -2.66 -0.95 7.71
CA HIS A 192 -1.53 -0.82 8.62
C HIS A 192 -1.41 -2.01 9.57
N VAL A 193 -0.17 -2.42 9.86
CA VAL A 193 0.09 -3.46 10.87
C VAL A 193 -0.32 -3.00 12.27
N ALA A 194 -1.07 -3.84 12.98
CA ALA A 194 -1.59 -3.52 14.29
C ALA A 194 -0.60 -3.90 15.40
N SER A 195 -0.47 -3.08 16.44
CA SER A 195 0.38 -3.36 17.61
C SER A 195 -0.39 -3.86 18.83
N ASP A 196 -1.71 -3.72 18.85
CA ASP A 196 -2.57 -3.96 20.01
C ASP A 196 -2.94 -5.43 20.23
N PHE A 197 -2.75 -6.30 19.23
CA PHE A 197 -3.00 -7.75 19.35
C PHE A 197 -1.83 -8.53 19.98
N ASP A 198 -0.60 -8.07 19.73
CA ASP A 198 0.62 -8.62 20.34
C ASP A 198 1.67 -7.50 20.48
N PRO A 199 1.59 -6.69 21.55
CA PRO A 199 2.51 -5.57 21.74
C PRO A 199 3.98 -6.00 21.87
N GLU A 200 4.23 -7.17 22.47
CA GLU A 200 5.59 -7.69 22.65
C GLU A 200 6.18 -8.17 21.31
N GLY A 201 5.41 -8.92 20.53
CA GLY A 201 5.78 -9.34 19.18
C GLY A 201 5.99 -8.15 18.25
N ALA A 202 5.11 -7.14 18.29
CA ALA A 202 5.24 -5.91 17.52
C ALA A 202 6.54 -5.16 17.84
N GLU A 203 6.91 -5.07 19.11
CA GLU A 203 8.17 -4.43 19.54
C GLU A 203 9.39 -5.24 19.09
N LYS A 204 9.36 -6.58 19.19
CA LYS A 204 10.44 -7.43 18.65
C LYS A 204 10.58 -7.29 17.14
N ALA A 205 9.47 -7.23 16.40
CA ALA A 205 9.48 -7.02 14.96
C ALA A 205 10.07 -5.64 14.62
N ARG A 206 9.70 -4.59 15.37
CA ARG A 206 10.29 -3.25 15.22
C ARG A 206 11.80 -3.27 15.42
N GLN A 207 12.29 -3.94 16.47
CA GLN A 207 13.73 -4.05 16.73
C GLN A 207 14.44 -4.83 15.61
N LEU A 208 13.83 -5.88 15.07
CA LEU A 208 14.38 -6.64 13.95
C LEU A 208 14.53 -5.78 12.69
N TYR A 209 13.52 -4.98 12.35
CA TYR A 209 13.62 -4.01 11.25
C TYR A 209 14.74 -2.98 11.50
N ALA A 210 14.83 -2.43 12.72
CA ALA A 210 15.84 -1.43 13.07
C ALA A 210 17.27 -1.98 12.96
N GLN A 211 17.49 -3.25 13.33
CA GLN A 211 18.78 -3.94 13.17
C GLN A 211 19.21 -4.11 11.70
N ARG A 212 18.27 -3.98 10.77
CA ARG A 212 18.51 -4.01 9.32
C ARG A 212 18.49 -2.60 8.69
N GLY A 213 18.42 -1.55 9.51
CA GLY A 213 18.37 -0.17 9.05
C GLY A 213 17.03 0.21 8.40
N LEU A 214 15.97 -0.52 8.69
CA LEU A 214 14.62 -0.27 8.20
C LEU A 214 13.74 0.25 9.35
N THR A 215 12.80 1.13 9.01
CA THR A 215 11.76 1.58 9.96
C THR A 215 10.65 0.54 10.01
N LEU A 216 10.12 0.27 11.20
CA LEU A 216 8.80 -0.33 11.36
C LEU A 216 8.12 0.38 12.53
N ALA A 217 6.94 0.93 12.32
CA ALA A 217 6.17 1.68 13.32
C ALA A 217 4.77 1.08 13.43
N PRO A 218 4.59 -0.08 14.09
CA PRO A 218 3.27 -0.65 14.34
C PRO A 218 2.43 0.28 15.21
N ARG A 219 1.12 0.38 14.93
CA ARG A 219 0.22 1.34 15.60
C ARG A 219 -0.97 0.62 16.20
N THR A 220 -1.47 1.13 17.32
CA THR A 220 -2.74 0.69 17.90
C THR A 220 -3.90 1.17 17.03
N ARG A 221 -5.11 0.64 17.24
CA ARG A 221 -6.31 1.14 16.58
C ARG A 221 -6.51 2.65 16.74
N GLU A 222 -6.24 3.18 17.94
CA GLU A 222 -6.39 4.61 18.22
C GLU A 222 -5.40 5.46 17.42
N GLN A 223 -4.12 5.07 17.43
CA GLN A 223 -3.09 5.75 16.64
C GLN A 223 -3.39 5.68 15.14
N PHE A 224 -3.82 4.51 14.64
CA PHE A 224 -4.25 4.34 13.24
C PHE A 224 -5.45 5.23 12.89
N SER A 225 -6.44 5.36 13.79
CA SER A 225 -7.65 6.14 13.53
C SER A 225 -7.35 7.64 13.31
N ARG A 226 -6.29 8.16 13.93
CA ARG A 226 -5.87 9.56 13.78
C ARG A 226 -5.45 9.94 12.36
N PHE A 227 -5.09 8.98 11.50
CA PHE A 227 -4.84 9.27 10.07
C PHE A 227 -6.08 9.81 9.33
N PHE A 228 -7.26 9.61 9.91
CA PHE A 228 -8.54 9.99 9.31
C PHE A 228 -9.17 11.22 9.98
N ASP A 229 -8.44 11.93 10.86
CA ASP A 229 -8.94 13.14 11.49
C ASP A 229 -9.35 14.18 10.43
N GLY A 230 -10.61 14.61 10.48
CA GLY A 230 -11.20 15.54 9.50
C GLY A 230 -11.72 14.88 8.22
N LEU A 231 -11.69 13.55 8.12
CA LEU A 231 -12.31 12.77 7.05
C LEU A 231 -13.58 12.04 7.54
N GLU A 232 -14.44 11.66 6.62
CA GLU A 232 -15.67 10.92 6.87
C GLU A 232 -15.42 9.43 6.63
N LEU A 233 -15.32 8.64 7.69
CA LEU A 233 -15.12 7.19 7.59
C LEU A 233 -16.28 6.53 6.84
N VAL A 234 -15.94 5.70 5.85
CA VAL A 234 -16.88 4.83 5.16
C VAL A 234 -17.14 3.62 6.04
N GLU A 235 -18.42 3.29 6.28
CA GLU A 235 -18.83 2.09 7.02
C GLU A 235 -18.09 0.83 6.50
N PRO A 236 -17.56 -0.03 7.39
CA PRO A 236 -17.75 -0.07 8.86
C PRO A 236 -16.78 0.82 9.68
N GLY A 237 -16.08 1.75 9.04
CA GLY A 237 -15.02 2.53 9.65
C GLY A 237 -13.73 1.72 9.82
N VAL A 238 -12.99 2.00 10.90
CA VAL A 238 -11.75 1.27 11.23
C VAL A 238 -12.09 -0.14 11.69
N SER A 239 -11.62 -1.14 10.96
CA SER A 239 -11.90 -2.56 11.18
C SER A 239 -10.69 -3.44 10.82
N LEU A 240 -10.77 -4.73 11.11
CA LEU A 240 -9.77 -5.68 10.65
C LEU A 240 -9.85 -5.87 9.14
N ALA A 241 -8.70 -6.16 8.51
CA ALA A 241 -8.60 -6.35 7.07
C ALA A 241 -9.58 -7.40 6.51
N ALA A 242 -9.93 -8.45 7.26
CA ALA A 242 -10.90 -9.46 6.82
C ALA A 242 -12.37 -9.03 6.96
N GLU A 243 -12.66 -8.06 7.82
CA GLU A 243 -14.02 -7.64 8.21
C GLU A 243 -14.52 -6.45 7.40
N TRP A 244 -13.62 -5.70 6.75
CA TRP A 244 -14.02 -4.56 5.94
C TRP A 244 -14.71 -5.02 4.65
N ARG A 245 -16.04 -4.88 4.60
CA ARG A 245 -16.91 -5.18 3.45
C ARG A 245 -16.58 -6.52 2.76
N PRO A 246 -16.62 -7.66 3.48
CA PRO A 246 -16.24 -8.97 2.95
C PRO A 246 -17.05 -9.39 1.72
N GLU A 247 -18.27 -8.86 1.56
CA GLU A 247 -19.16 -9.13 0.42
C GLU A 247 -18.59 -8.65 -0.93
N LEU A 248 -17.56 -7.81 -0.95
CA LEU A 248 -16.97 -7.23 -2.16
C LEU A 248 -15.76 -8.00 -2.71
N GLY A 249 -15.44 -9.17 -2.17
CA GLY A 249 -14.31 -9.96 -2.64
C GLY A 249 -14.27 -11.36 -2.05
N GLU A 250 -13.24 -12.11 -2.45
CA GLU A 250 -13.05 -13.47 -1.97
C GLU A 250 -12.67 -13.46 -0.49
N ARG A 251 -13.22 -14.44 0.24
CA ARG A 251 -12.85 -14.68 1.62
C ARG A 251 -11.45 -15.29 1.64
N VAL A 252 -10.53 -14.64 2.36
CA VAL A 252 -9.21 -15.21 2.61
C VAL A 252 -9.33 -16.24 3.72
N GLU A 253 -8.97 -17.48 3.41
CA GLU A 253 -8.81 -18.52 4.44
C GLU A 253 -7.55 -18.22 5.26
N VAL A 254 -7.76 -18.01 6.56
CA VAL A 254 -6.71 -17.75 7.54
C VAL A 254 -6.52 -19.00 8.41
N THR A 255 -5.31 -19.15 8.94
CA THR A 255 -4.96 -20.30 9.76
C THR A 255 -5.37 -20.03 11.21
N GLY A 256 -6.26 -20.87 11.76
CA GLY A 256 -6.74 -20.73 13.13
C GLY A 256 -7.86 -19.69 13.29
N ASP A 257 -8.24 -19.44 14.55
CA ASP A 257 -9.36 -18.56 14.91
C ASP A 257 -8.91 -17.17 15.41
N ASP A 258 -7.60 -16.95 15.54
CA ASP A 258 -7.06 -15.69 16.04
C ASP A 258 -7.25 -14.55 15.01
N PRO A 259 -7.56 -13.33 15.47
CA PRO A 259 -7.60 -12.17 14.58
C PRO A 259 -6.29 -11.95 13.85
N ILE A 260 -6.37 -11.55 12.57
CA ILE A 260 -5.21 -11.16 11.77
C ILE A 260 -4.90 -9.68 12.04
N PRO A 261 -3.72 -9.33 12.59
CA PRO A 261 -3.45 -8.02 13.18
C PRO A 261 -3.12 -6.94 12.13
N GLY A 262 -4.15 -6.49 11.40
CA GLY A 262 -4.05 -5.41 10.42
C GLY A 262 -5.30 -4.53 10.43
N TRP A 263 -5.13 -3.26 10.80
CA TRP A 263 -6.18 -2.26 10.76
C TRP A 263 -6.32 -1.68 9.34
N VAL A 264 -7.56 -1.52 8.90
CA VAL A 264 -7.88 -0.94 7.59
C VAL A 264 -9.04 0.05 7.72
N ALA A 265 -9.08 1.05 6.85
CA ALA A 265 -10.26 1.87 6.63
C ALA A 265 -10.24 2.56 5.27
N VAL A 266 -11.42 3.04 4.88
CA VAL A 266 -11.61 3.98 3.78
C VAL A 266 -12.34 5.20 4.35
N ALA A 267 -11.94 6.40 3.97
CA ALA A 267 -12.61 7.63 4.36
C ALA A 267 -12.76 8.59 3.18
N ARG A 268 -13.81 9.40 3.18
CA ARG A 268 -14.09 10.45 2.21
C ARG A 268 -13.61 11.80 2.75
N LYS A 269 -12.99 12.61 1.90
CA LYS A 269 -12.73 14.02 2.16
C LYS A 269 -14.03 14.81 2.01
N PRO A 270 -14.49 15.55 3.04
CA PRO A 270 -15.71 16.34 2.99
C PRO A 270 -15.84 17.19 1.73
#